data_AF-A0A941MTI1-F1
#
_entry.id   AF-A0A941MTI1-F1
#
_cell.length_a   1.000
_cell.length_b   1.000
_cell.length_c   1.000
_cell.angle_alpha   90.00
_cell.angle_beta   90.00
_cell.angle_gamma   90.00
#
_symmetry.space_group_name_H-M   'P 1'
#
loop_
_entity.id
_entity.type
_entity.pdbx_description
1 polymer ?
#
loop_
_entity_poly.entity_id
_entity_poly.type
_entity_poly.pdbx_seq_one_letter_code
_entity_poly.pdbx_strand_id
1 'polypeptide(L)' 'MRQQVGFAIQALVLMMLPLLIGWQLFFGFRLILMPSCLLVAIVIFSIGHWLRQSR' A
#
# COMPACT_ATOMS: atom_id res chain seq x y z
N MET A 1 -12.29 -12.90 -12.33
CA MET A 1 -10.85 -12.70 -12.01
C MET A 1 -10.54 -11.36 -11.34
N ARG A 2 -11.24 -10.25 -11.67
CA ARG A 2 -11.01 -8.91 -11.06
C ARG A 2 -11.05 -8.90 -9.52
N GLN A 3 -11.93 -9.69 -8.88
CA GLN A 3 -11.99 -9.80 -7.42
C GLN A 3 -10.72 -10.41 -6.79
N GLN A 4 -10.14 -11.44 -7.42
CA GLN A 4 -8.90 -12.07 -6.95
C GLN A 4 -7.72 -11.12 -7.13
N VAL A 5 -7.69 -10.36 -8.23
CA VAL A 5 -6.67 -9.33 -8.47
C VAL A 5 -6.77 -8.21 -7.44
N GLY A 6 -7.97 -7.71 -7.14
CA GLY A 6 -8.18 -6.71 -6.10
C GLY A 6 -7.74 -7.19 -4.72
N PHE A 7 -8.06 -8.44 -4.36
CA PHE A 7 -7.59 -9.06 -3.12
C PHE A 7 -6.05 -9.19 -3.06
N ALA A 8 -5.42 -9.65 -4.14
CA ALA A 8 -3.96 -9.79 -4.21
C ALA A 8 -3.25 -8.44 -4.06
N ILE A 9 -3.75 -7.38 -4.70
CA ILE A 9 -3.21 -6.02 -4.56
C ILE A 9 -3.32 -5.55 -3.10
N GLN A 10 -4.47 -5.72 -2.46
CA GLN A 10 -4.66 -5.34 -1.06
C GLN A 10 -3.73 -6.12 -0.11
N ALA A 11 -3.59 -7.43 -0.30
CA ALA A 11 -2.71 -8.27 0.49
C ALA A 11 -1.24 -7.85 0.34
N LEU A 12 -0.80 -7.56 -0.89
CA LEU A 12 0.56 -7.13 -1.18
C LEU A 12 0.88 -5.78 -0.52
N VAL A 13 -0.04 -4.82 -0.57
CA VAL A 13 0.15 -3.52 0.10
C VAL A 13 0.27 -3.68 1.61
N LEU A 14 -0.57 -4.51 2.23
CA LEU A 14 -0.52 -4.75 3.67
C LEU A 14 0.76 -5.48 4.10
N MET A 15 1.29 -6.39 3.27
CA MET A 15 2.58 -7.03 3.51
C MET A 15 3.76 -6.08 3.32
N MET A 16 3.69 -5.16 2.33
CA MET A 16 4.75 -4.20 2.04
C MET A 16 4.83 -3.04 3.03
N LEU A 17 3.71 -2.64 3.64
CA LEU A 17 3.64 -1.54 4.62
C LEU A 17 4.66 -1.68 5.77
N PRO A 18 4.72 -2.79 6.54
CA PRO A 18 5.67 -2.93 7.63
C PRO A 18 7.13 -2.96 7.16
N LEU A 19 7.40 -3.53 5.98
CA LEU A 19 8.73 -3.50 5.36
C LEU A 19 9.16 -2.07 4.99
N LEU A 20 8.25 -1.31 4.38
CA LEU A 20 8.47 0.07 3.99
C LEU A 20 8.69 0.97 5.22
N ILE A 21 7.85 0.82 6.25
CA ILE A 21 7.98 1.59 7.50
C ILE A 21 9.30 1.24 8.20
N GLY A 22 9.64 -0.05 8.30
CA GLY A 22 10.93 -0.48 8.84
C GLY A 22 12.09 0.17 8.10
N TRP A 23 12.09 0.11 6.77
CA TRP A 23 13.12 0.73 5.94
C TRP A 23 13.20 2.25 6.16
N GLN A 24 12.07 2.94 6.24
CA GLN A 24 12.03 4.38 6.49
C GLN A 24 12.64 4.76 7.86
N LEU A 25 12.42 3.93 8.88
CA LEU A 25 12.98 4.12 10.22
C LEU A 25 14.49 3.83 10.25
N PHE A 26 14.94 2.74 9.62
CA PHE A 26 16.36 2.35 9.60
C PHE A 26 17.24 3.33 8.81
N PHE A 27 16.73 3.90 7.72
CA PHE A 27 17.50 4.81 6.86
C PHE A 27 17.31 6.30 7.20
N GLY A 28 16.56 6.62 8.26
CA GLY A 28 16.39 8.00 8.73
C GLY A 28 15.74 8.92 7.70
N PHE A 29 14.70 8.44 7.01
CA PHE A 29 14.01 9.21 5.97
C PHE A 29 13.46 10.54 6.51
N ARG A 30 13.46 11.59 5.67
CA ARG A 30 12.82 12.88 6.01
C ARG A 30 11.37 12.66 6.42
N LEU A 31 10.94 13.33 7.50
CA LEU A 31 9.57 13.22 8.03
C LEU A 31 8.47 13.47 6.99
N ILE A 32 8.72 14.27 5.95
CA ILE A 32 7.77 14.56 4.86
C ILE A 32 7.60 13.38 3.89
N LEU A 33 8.63 12.55 3.73
CA LEU A 33 8.58 11.39 2.81
C LEU A 33 7.76 10.23 3.41
N MET A 34 7.72 10.11 4.74
CA MET A 34 6.91 9.12 5.44
C MET A 34 5.41 9.19 5.09
N PRO A 35 4.71 10.32 5.28
CA PRO A 35 3.29 10.44 4.92
C PRO A 35 3.08 10.37 3.41
N SER A 36 4.03 10.83 2.60
CA SER A 36 3.94 10.73 1.14
C SER A 36 3.90 9.26 0.67
N CYS A 37 4.78 8.42 1.21
CA CYS A 37 4.77 6.98 0.95
C CYS A 37 3.50 6.30 1.47
N LEU A 38 3.02 6.70 2.64
CA LEU A 38 1.76 6.19 3.20
C LEU A 38 0.57 6.54 2.29
N LEU A 39 0.51 7.76 1.77
CA LEU A 39 -0.53 8.21 0.83
C LEU A 39 -0.49 7.37 -0.46
N VAL A 40 0.69 7.09 -0.99
CA VAL A 40 0.85 6.20 -2.16
C VAL A 40 0.31 4.80 -1.84
N ALA A 41 0.64 4.23 -0.69
CA ALA A 41 0.12 2.93 -0.27
C ALA A 41 -1.43 2.94 -0.15
N ILE A 42 -2.01 4.00 0.39
CA ILE A 42 -3.47 4.19 0.49
C ILE A 42 -4.13 4.27 -0.90
N VAL A 43 -3.52 4.98 -1.86
CA VAL A 43 -4.03 5.06 -3.23
C VAL A 43 -4.03 3.68 -3.89
N ILE A 44 -2.92 2.93 -3.79
CA ILE A 44 -2.83 1.57 -4.36
C ILE A 44 -3.83 0.63 -3.69
N PHE A 45 -3.98 0.72 -2.36
CA PHE A 45 -4.96 -0.06 -1.62
C PHE A 45 -6.40 0.26 -2.05
N SER A 46 -6.70 1.54 -2.26
CA SER A 46 -8.00 2.02 -2.76
C SER A 46 -8.31 1.50 -4.17
N ILE A 47 -7.30 1.44 -5.05
CA ILE A 47 -7.43 0.83 -6.38
C ILE A 47 -7.75 -0.66 -6.24
N GLY A 48 -7.04 -1.39 -5.39
CA GLY A 48 -7.33 -2.80 -5.11
C GLY A 48 -8.74 -3.02 -4.55
N HIS A 49 -9.20 -2.13 -3.66
CA HIS A 49 -10.55 -2.13 -3.14
C HIS A 49 -11.59 -1.93 -4.23
N TRP A 50 -11.42 -0.90 -5.05
CA TRP A 50 -12.33 -0.60 -6.15
C TRP A 50 -12.39 -1.76 -7.16
N LEU A 51 -11.24 -2.35 -7.51
CA LEU A 51 -11.18 -3.50 -8.43
C LEU A 51 -11.90 -4.75 -7.87
N ARG A 52 -11.91 -4.91 -6.54
CA ARG A 52 -12.65 -5.96 -5.85
C ARG A 52 -14.16 -5.69 -5.81
N GLN A 53 -14.53 -4.42 -5.67
CA GLN A 53 -15.90 -3.94 -5.53
C GLN A 53 -16.63 -3.79 -6.87
N SER A 54 -15.89 -3.52 -7.95
CA SER A 54 -16.40 -3.21 -9.30
C SER A 54 -16.93 -4.45 -10.05
N ARG A 55 -17.69 -5.28 -9.34
CA ARG A 55 -18.37 -6.48 -9.84
C ARG A 55 -19.48 -6.11 -10.82
#